data_AF-A0A9X0PN97-F1
#
_entry.id   AF-A0A9X0PN97-F1
#
_cell.length_a   1.000
_cell.length_b   1.000
_cell.length_c   1.000
_cell.angle_alpha   90.00
_cell.angle_beta   90.00
_cell.angle_gamma   90.00
#
_symmetry.space_group_name_H-M   'P 1'
#
loop_
_entity.id
_entity.type
_entity.pdbx_description
1 polymer ?
#
loop_
_entity_poly.entity_id
_entity_poly.type
_entity_poly.pdbx_seq_one_letter_code
_entity_poly.pdbx_strand_id
1 'polypeptide(L)'
;MVIEFQKAEDVKPADFKPHPLADLFPMMDDDAFLDFAQDIEKNGQREPIIIYENKILDGRNRYKACQMLGFSPRFKEYNGNDALGFVISLNLKRRHLTESQRSMVASKLETMKHGRPGKDANLHVSRDDAAKMLNVSPRSVATAKQVQKTGVPELVKAVEEGAVSVSAAAVIAKETPEVQRYVVTPSQEKELSTALKRLENAKAQDAQADKFVPVDPLSEDEKAERERIFGTREVRSFLSKVLTTSELVPTLPSPEELARSVPAAMENIITDNINAMREVSKWFDAFATAWQAKE
;
A
#
# COMPACT_ATOMS: atom_id res chain seq x y z
N MET A 1 35.65 -7.11 -35.94
CA MET A 1 35.18 -8.46 -36.27
C MET A 1 33.69 -8.36 -36.49
N VAL A 2 33.27 -8.38 -37.76
CA VAL A 2 31.87 -8.27 -38.17
C VAL A 2 31.23 -9.61 -37.81
N ILE A 3 30.34 -9.62 -36.83
CA ILE A 3 29.64 -10.84 -36.41
C ILE A 3 28.41 -10.95 -37.31
N GLU A 4 28.49 -11.88 -38.26
CA GLU A 4 27.36 -12.21 -39.13
C GLU A 4 26.19 -12.75 -38.31
N PHE A 5 25.03 -12.14 -38.53
CA PHE A 5 23.76 -12.60 -37.97
C PHE A 5 23.20 -13.68 -38.88
N GLN A 6 23.22 -14.93 -38.43
CA GLN A 6 22.44 -15.98 -39.09
C GLN A 6 20.95 -15.69 -38.89
N LYS A 7 20.23 -15.44 -39.99
CA LYS A 7 18.78 -15.62 -40.03
C LYS A 7 18.53 -17.12 -39.86
N ALA A 8 18.03 -17.53 -38.70
CA ALA A 8 17.55 -18.88 -38.51
C ALA A 8 16.13 -18.96 -39.09
N GLU A 9 16.05 -19.51 -40.30
CA GLU A 9 14.85 -20.08 -40.87
C GLU A 9 14.29 -21.17 -39.93
N ASP A 10 12.96 -21.20 -39.80
CA ASP A 10 12.14 -22.33 -39.35
C ASP A 10 12.29 -22.87 -37.91
N VAL A 11 12.21 -21.99 -36.91
CA VAL A 11 11.56 -22.41 -35.65
C VAL A 11 10.10 -21.99 -35.74
N LYS A 12 9.22 -22.95 -36.11
CA LYS A 12 7.76 -22.81 -35.87
C LYS A 12 7.58 -22.22 -34.46
N PRO A 13 6.67 -21.27 -34.22
CA PRO A 13 6.39 -20.80 -32.87
C PRO A 13 5.88 -22.00 -32.07
N ALA A 14 6.79 -22.75 -31.47
CA ALA A 14 6.47 -23.79 -30.53
C ALA A 14 5.83 -23.06 -29.35
N ASP A 15 4.62 -23.45 -28.98
CA ASP A 15 3.93 -22.97 -27.79
C ASP A 15 4.73 -23.41 -26.57
N PHE A 16 5.79 -22.67 -26.26
CA PHE A 16 6.62 -22.92 -25.09
C PHE A 16 5.80 -22.57 -23.86
N LYS A 17 5.52 -23.59 -23.06
CA LYS A 17 4.82 -23.40 -21.78
C LYS A 17 5.74 -22.71 -20.78
N PRO A 18 5.22 -21.85 -19.89
CA PRO A 18 5.98 -21.34 -18.76
C PRO A 18 6.54 -22.47 -17.88
N HIS A 19 7.77 -22.30 -17.41
CA HIS A 19 8.33 -23.13 -16.36
C HIS A 19 7.68 -22.73 -15.02
N PRO A 20 7.39 -23.66 -14.08
CA PRO A 20 6.78 -23.32 -12.79
C PRO A 20 7.54 -22.23 -12.01
N LEU A 21 8.87 -22.22 -12.10
CA LEU A 21 9.73 -21.17 -11.50
C LEU A 21 9.52 -19.78 -12.11
N ALA A 22 9.08 -19.69 -13.36
CA ALA A 22 8.81 -18.41 -13.99
C ALA A 22 7.62 -17.71 -13.30
N ASP A 23 6.64 -18.47 -12.78
CA ASP A 23 5.43 -17.97 -12.12
C ASP A 23 5.67 -17.37 -10.73
N LEU A 24 6.89 -17.49 -10.19
CA LEU A 24 7.29 -16.79 -8.97
C LEU A 24 7.12 -15.27 -9.09
N PHE A 25 7.35 -14.73 -10.29
CA PHE A 25 7.17 -13.31 -10.58
C PHE A 25 5.89 -13.12 -11.40
N PRO A 26 5.07 -12.09 -11.14
CA PRO A 26 3.87 -11.85 -11.95
C PRO A 26 4.22 -11.35 -13.35
N MET A 27 3.25 -11.48 -14.27
CA MET A 27 3.31 -10.79 -15.57
C MET A 27 3.13 -9.28 -15.37
N MET A 28 3.53 -8.48 -16.37
CA MET A 28 3.19 -7.05 -16.36
C MET A 28 1.67 -6.89 -16.48
N ASP A 29 1.12 -5.82 -15.89
CA ASP A 29 -0.23 -5.36 -16.18
C ASP A 29 -0.34 -4.93 -17.67
N ASP A 30 -1.58 -4.77 -18.14
CA ASP A 30 -1.84 -4.57 -19.56
C ASP A 30 -1.28 -3.24 -20.10
N ASP A 31 -1.30 -2.17 -19.29
CA ASP A 31 -0.79 -0.86 -19.68
C ASP A 31 0.73 -0.88 -19.79
N ALA A 32 1.42 -1.37 -18.74
CA ALA A 32 2.87 -1.53 -18.74
C ALA A 32 3.35 -2.52 -19.81
N PHE A 33 2.55 -3.55 -20.10
CA PHE A 33 2.84 -4.50 -21.17
C PHE A 33 2.73 -3.86 -22.56
N LEU A 34 1.76 -2.97 -22.79
CA LEU A 34 1.61 -2.28 -24.06
C LEU A 34 2.81 -1.38 -24.36
N ASP A 35 3.25 -0.60 -23.37
CA ASP A 35 4.47 0.23 -23.48
C ASP A 35 5.70 -0.63 -23.75
N PHE A 36 5.82 -1.77 -23.06
CA PHE A 36 6.91 -2.73 -23.27
C PHE A 36 6.88 -3.35 -24.67
N ALA A 37 5.70 -3.65 -25.21
CA ALA A 37 5.57 -4.17 -26.56
C ALA A 37 5.94 -3.11 -27.61
N GLN A 38 5.54 -1.85 -27.42
CA GLN A 38 5.96 -0.76 -28.31
C GLN A 38 7.48 -0.54 -28.31
N ASP A 39 8.15 -0.72 -27.16
CA ASP A 39 9.61 -0.69 -27.10
C ASP A 39 10.23 -1.83 -27.93
N ILE A 40 9.68 -3.05 -27.82
CA ILE A 40 10.12 -4.20 -28.63
C ILE A 40 9.85 -3.96 -30.12
N GLU A 41 8.72 -3.36 -30.49
CA GLU A 41 8.42 -3.00 -31.87
C GLU A 41 9.47 -2.05 -32.45
N LYS A 42 9.84 -1.01 -31.70
CA LYS A 42 10.80 0.02 -32.13
C LYS A 42 12.24 -0.46 -32.12
N ASN A 43 12.64 -1.20 -31.09
CA ASN A 43 14.05 -1.52 -30.81
C ASN A 43 14.39 -3.00 -31.08
N GLY A 44 13.40 -3.82 -31.38
CA GLY A 44 13.54 -5.26 -31.41
C GLY A 44 13.73 -5.87 -30.02
N GLN A 45 13.67 -7.19 -29.94
CA GLN A 45 14.04 -7.91 -28.73
C GLN A 45 15.55 -7.72 -28.47
N ARG A 46 15.94 -7.11 -27.34
CA ARG A 46 17.37 -6.97 -26.96
C ARG A 46 17.91 -8.21 -26.27
N GLU A 47 17.17 -8.69 -25.27
CA GLU A 47 17.54 -9.82 -24.43
C GLU A 47 16.83 -11.11 -24.90
N PRO A 48 17.50 -12.28 -24.93
CA PRO A 48 16.90 -13.54 -25.36
C PRO A 48 15.95 -14.14 -24.31
N ILE A 49 14.89 -14.81 -24.74
CA ILE A 49 14.00 -15.59 -23.86
C ILE A 49 14.77 -16.82 -23.39
N ILE A 50 14.78 -17.05 -22.07
CA ILE A 50 15.56 -18.14 -21.50
C ILE A 50 14.70 -19.40 -21.43
N ILE A 51 15.18 -20.49 -22.01
CA ILE A 51 14.50 -21.79 -22.04
C ILE A 51 15.22 -22.77 -21.12
N TYR A 52 14.47 -23.54 -20.33
CA TYR A 52 14.97 -24.61 -19.49
C TYR A 52 13.96 -25.77 -19.54
N GLU A 53 14.43 -26.99 -19.80
CA GLU A 53 13.58 -28.19 -19.92
C GLU A 53 12.41 -28.01 -20.91
N ASN A 54 12.68 -27.40 -22.08
CA ASN A 54 11.67 -27.06 -23.10
C ASN A 54 10.52 -26.15 -22.60
N LYS A 55 10.76 -25.38 -21.54
CA LYS A 55 9.81 -24.41 -20.97
C LYS A 55 10.46 -23.04 -20.82
N ILE A 56 9.65 -21.99 -20.79
CA ILE A 56 10.15 -20.61 -20.59
C ILE A 56 10.55 -20.44 -19.13
N LEU A 57 11.85 -20.31 -18.86
CA LEU A 57 12.39 -20.03 -17.53
C LEU A 57 12.34 -18.53 -17.21
N ASP A 58 12.64 -17.67 -18.18
CA ASP A 58 12.51 -16.22 -18.06
C ASP A 58 12.17 -15.57 -19.40
N GLY A 59 11.45 -14.44 -19.36
CA GLY A 59 11.09 -13.68 -20.56
C GLY A 59 9.67 -13.92 -21.08
N ARG A 60 8.73 -14.33 -20.22
CA ARG A 60 7.31 -14.53 -20.59
C ARG A 60 6.68 -13.29 -21.24
N ASN A 61 6.92 -12.08 -20.70
CA ASN A 61 6.46 -10.84 -21.33
C ASN A 61 7.10 -10.62 -22.72
N ARG A 62 8.38 -10.98 -22.91
CA ARG A 62 9.06 -10.87 -24.22
C ARG A 62 8.47 -11.84 -25.23
N TYR A 63 8.22 -13.08 -24.81
CA TYR A 63 7.58 -14.08 -25.65
C TYR A 63 6.16 -13.64 -26.06
N LYS A 64 5.33 -13.20 -25.10
CA LYS A 64 3.98 -12.67 -25.37
C LYS A 64 4.01 -11.46 -26.32
N ALA A 65 4.93 -10.52 -26.12
CA ALA A 65 5.07 -9.35 -26.99
C ALA A 65 5.51 -9.73 -28.42
N CYS A 66 6.48 -10.64 -28.56
CA CYS A 66 6.91 -11.11 -29.88
C CYS A 66 5.76 -11.83 -30.61
N GLN A 67 4.98 -12.65 -29.91
CA GLN A 67 3.80 -13.31 -30.49
C GLN A 67 2.75 -12.28 -30.95
N MET A 68 2.47 -11.26 -30.12
CA MET A 68 1.50 -10.21 -30.44
C MET A 68 1.92 -9.39 -31.67
N LEU A 69 3.22 -9.06 -31.79
CA LEU A 69 3.77 -8.26 -32.89
C LEU A 69 4.10 -9.09 -34.15
N GLY A 70 3.97 -10.42 -34.09
CA GLY A 70 4.37 -11.31 -35.19
C GLY A 70 5.89 -11.40 -35.40
N PHE A 71 6.69 -11.04 -34.40
CA PHE A 71 8.15 -11.13 -34.44
C PHE A 71 8.63 -12.53 -34.08
N SER A 72 9.65 -13.01 -34.79
CA SER A 72 10.34 -14.25 -34.42
C SER A 72 11.12 -14.05 -33.11
N PRO A 73 10.76 -14.75 -32.02
CA PRO A 73 11.43 -14.58 -30.74
C PRO A 73 12.83 -15.22 -30.78
N ARG A 74 13.81 -14.56 -30.19
CA ARG A 74 15.16 -15.09 -29.90
C ARG A 74 15.17 -15.82 -28.58
N PHE A 75 15.70 -17.04 -28.60
CA PHE A 75 15.80 -17.91 -27.44
C PHE A 75 17.26 -18.17 -27.05
N LYS A 76 17.48 -18.53 -25.79
CA LYS A 76 18.75 -19.05 -25.27
C LYS A 76 18.45 -20.16 -24.26
N GLU A 77 19.07 -21.32 -24.45
CA GLU A 77 18.95 -22.41 -23.48
C GLU A 77 19.78 -22.13 -22.23
N TYR A 78 19.19 -22.44 -21.07
CA TYR A 78 19.85 -22.42 -19.78
C TYR A 78 20.39 -23.82 -19.48
N ASN A 79 21.71 -23.92 -19.31
CA ASN A 79 22.43 -25.16 -19.03
C ASN A 79 23.02 -25.21 -17.60
N GLY A 80 22.61 -24.29 -16.73
CA GLY A 80 23.09 -24.26 -15.35
C GLY A 80 22.37 -25.27 -14.45
N ASN A 81 22.95 -25.53 -13.28
CA ASN A 81 22.43 -26.49 -12.29
C ASN A 81 21.53 -25.84 -11.22
N ASP A 82 21.48 -24.50 -11.16
CA ASP A 82 20.63 -23.75 -10.22
C ASP A 82 19.65 -22.85 -10.98
N ALA A 83 18.57 -23.44 -11.49
CA ALA A 83 17.55 -22.69 -12.23
C ALA A 83 16.82 -21.68 -11.33
N LEU A 84 16.56 -22.03 -10.05
CA LEU A 84 15.89 -21.14 -9.09
C LEU A 84 16.72 -19.89 -8.81
N GLY A 85 17.99 -20.06 -8.41
CA GLY A 85 18.89 -18.95 -8.12
C GLY A 85 19.14 -18.07 -9.35
N PHE A 86 19.15 -18.65 -10.55
CA PHE A 86 19.19 -17.90 -11.80
C PHE A 86 17.96 -16.99 -11.97
N VAL A 87 16.73 -17.52 -11.84
CA VAL A 87 15.50 -16.72 -11.97
C VAL A 87 15.46 -15.61 -10.92
N ILE A 88 15.80 -15.92 -9.67
CA ILE A 88 15.84 -14.95 -8.56
C ILE A 88 16.86 -13.84 -8.86
N SER A 89 18.10 -14.19 -9.19
CA SER A 89 19.18 -13.24 -9.46
C SER A 89 18.85 -12.31 -10.64
N LEU A 90 18.28 -12.86 -11.72
CA LEU A 90 17.90 -12.11 -12.90
C LEU A 90 16.77 -11.10 -12.60
N ASN A 91 15.79 -11.49 -11.79
CA ASN A 91 14.64 -10.65 -11.46
C ASN A 91 14.92 -9.66 -10.32
N LEU A 92 15.75 -10.02 -9.33
CA LEU A 92 16.21 -9.09 -8.28
C LEU A 92 17.09 -7.96 -8.84
N LYS A 93 17.91 -8.23 -9.86
CA LYS A 93 18.81 -7.21 -10.45
C LYS A 93 18.13 -6.33 -11.50
N ARG A 94 17.09 -6.82 -12.17
CA ARG A 94 16.43 -6.11 -13.29
C ARG A 94 15.30 -5.20 -12.85
N ARG A 95 14.75 -5.34 -11.65
CA ARG A 95 13.60 -4.58 -11.17
C ARG A 95 13.79 -4.26 -9.70
N HIS A 96 13.62 -2.99 -9.34
CA HIS A 96 13.61 -2.49 -7.97
C HIS A 96 12.39 -3.04 -7.21
N LEU A 97 12.30 -4.35 -7.00
CA LEU A 97 11.25 -4.95 -6.20
C LEU A 97 11.35 -4.39 -4.79
N THR A 98 10.28 -3.78 -4.33
CA THR A 98 10.14 -3.34 -2.94
C THR A 98 10.25 -4.53 -2.00
N GLU A 99 10.60 -4.29 -0.74
CA GLU A 99 10.65 -5.36 0.27
C GLU A 99 9.32 -6.12 0.36
N SER A 100 8.19 -5.42 0.19
CA SER A 100 6.86 -6.02 0.16
C SER A 100 6.70 -7.00 -1.00
N GLN A 101 7.08 -6.61 -2.21
CA GLN A 101 7.03 -7.49 -3.39
C GLN A 101 7.98 -8.69 -3.24
N ARG A 102 9.20 -8.48 -2.73
CA ARG A 102 10.14 -9.59 -2.46
C ARG A 102 9.59 -10.56 -1.42
N SER A 103 8.86 -10.05 -0.42
CA SER A 103 8.19 -10.88 0.59
C SER A 103 7.08 -11.74 -0.03
N MET A 104 6.32 -11.20 -0.98
CA MET A 104 5.29 -11.95 -1.73
C MET A 104 5.91 -13.06 -2.58
N VAL A 105 7.05 -12.80 -3.23
CA VAL A 105 7.79 -13.83 -3.99
C VAL A 105 8.34 -14.91 -3.06
N ALA A 106 8.91 -14.52 -1.92
CA ALA A 106 9.42 -15.45 -0.92
C ALA A 106 8.32 -16.36 -0.34
N SER A 107 7.10 -15.84 -0.14
CA SER A 107 5.99 -16.67 0.36
C SER A 107 5.45 -17.63 -0.71
N LYS A 108 5.45 -17.23 -2.00
CA LYS A 108 5.17 -18.15 -3.11
C LYS A 108 6.21 -19.28 -3.17
N LEU A 109 7.49 -18.94 -2.96
CA LEU A 109 8.56 -19.93 -2.92
C LEU A 109 8.41 -20.90 -1.72
N GLU A 110 8.05 -20.40 -0.53
CA GLU A 110 7.77 -21.24 0.66
C GLU A 110 6.60 -22.23 0.41
N THR A 111 5.60 -21.82 -0.38
CA THR A 111 4.33 -22.57 -0.55
C THR A 111 4.25 -23.41 -1.82
N MET A 112 5.25 -23.32 -2.69
CA MET A 112 5.31 -24.06 -3.95
C MET A 112 5.35 -25.57 -3.67
N LYS A 113 4.30 -26.30 -4.07
CA LYS A 113 4.21 -27.77 -3.97
C LYS A 113 4.69 -28.43 -5.26
N HIS A 114 5.40 -29.55 -5.15
CA HIS A 114 5.83 -30.35 -6.30
C HIS A 114 4.65 -30.83 -7.15
N GLY A 115 4.78 -30.72 -8.47
CA GLY A 115 4.18 -31.69 -9.38
C GLY A 115 4.93 -33.02 -9.28
N ARG A 116 4.19 -34.13 -9.27
CA ARG A 116 4.56 -35.57 -9.28
C ARG A 116 6.07 -35.93 -9.12
N PRO A 117 6.45 -36.80 -8.16
CA PRO A 117 7.84 -37.15 -7.90
C PRO A 117 8.47 -37.86 -9.11
N GLY A 118 9.65 -37.40 -9.54
CA GLY A 118 10.45 -38.17 -10.51
C GLY A 118 11.56 -37.46 -11.25
N LYS A 119 11.51 -36.14 -11.49
CA LYS A 119 12.55 -35.46 -12.30
C LYS A 119 12.93 -34.02 -11.94
N ASP A 120 12.20 -33.35 -11.07
CA ASP A 120 12.43 -31.93 -10.82
C ASP A 120 13.09 -31.72 -9.45
N ALA A 121 14.08 -30.81 -9.40
CA ALA A 121 14.93 -30.55 -8.24
C ALA A 121 14.16 -30.47 -6.90
N ASN A 122 14.69 -31.13 -5.85
CA ASN A 122 14.19 -31.09 -4.47
C ASN A 122 14.16 -29.65 -3.93
N LEU A 123 13.08 -28.93 -4.19
CA LEU A 123 12.91 -27.51 -3.86
C LEU A 123 11.95 -27.32 -2.68
N HIS A 124 12.13 -28.07 -1.58
CA HIS A 124 11.49 -27.66 -0.34
C HIS A 124 12.28 -26.49 0.25
N VAL A 125 11.95 -25.28 -0.19
CA VAL A 125 12.56 -24.08 0.35
C VAL A 125 11.85 -23.76 1.67
N SER A 126 12.61 -23.79 2.77
CA SER A 126 12.09 -23.36 4.07
C SER A 126 11.77 -21.87 4.04
N ARG A 127 10.95 -21.38 4.98
CA ARG A 127 10.70 -19.94 5.11
C ARG A 127 12.00 -19.14 5.25
N ASP A 128 12.94 -19.66 6.03
CA ASP A 128 14.21 -18.99 6.30
C ASP A 128 15.10 -18.96 5.05
N ASP A 129 15.10 -20.04 4.26
CA ASP A 129 15.85 -20.08 3.01
C ASP A 129 15.22 -19.16 1.96
N ALA A 130 13.89 -19.14 1.84
CA ALA A 130 13.18 -18.21 0.97
C ALA A 130 13.44 -16.75 1.36
N ALA A 131 13.41 -16.45 2.67
CA ALA A 131 13.72 -15.14 3.21
C ALA A 131 15.15 -14.70 2.86
N LYS A 132 16.14 -15.58 3.03
CA LYS A 132 17.54 -15.34 2.66
C LYS A 132 17.69 -15.11 1.15
N MET A 133 17.12 -15.98 0.33
CA MET A 133 17.21 -15.90 -1.14
C MET A 133 16.65 -14.59 -1.68
N LEU A 134 15.59 -14.04 -1.06
CA LEU A 134 14.92 -12.82 -1.49
C LEU A 134 15.33 -11.58 -0.67
N ASN A 135 16.28 -11.72 0.24
CA ASN A 135 16.77 -10.64 1.12
C ASN A 135 15.62 -9.90 1.83
N VAL A 136 14.82 -10.66 2.58
CA VAL A 136 13.70 -10.18 3.42
C VAL A 136 13.71 -10.90 4.77
N SER A 137 12.96 -10.40 5.75
CA SER A 137 12.84 -11.09 7.04
C SER A 137 11.88 -12.29 6.96
N PRO A 138 12.11 -13.40 7.70
CA PRO A 138 11.14 -14.50 7.79
C PRO A 138 9.75 -14.04 8.26
N ARG A 139 9.69 -13.00 9.10
CA ARG A 139 8.44 -12.38 9.53
C ARG A 139 7.69 -11.76 8.35
N SER A 140 8.38 -11.04 7.46
CA SER A 140 7.79 -10.45 6.26
C SER A 140 7.24 -11.54 5.32
N VAL A 141 7.93 -12.69 5.21
CA VAL A 141 7.43 -13.86 4.44
C VAL A 141 6.14 -14.43 5.06
N ALA A 142 6.09 -14.55 6.39
CA ALA A 142 4.88 -15.03 7.08
C ALA A 142 3.69 -14.07 6.90
N THR A 143 3.95 -12.75 6.97
CA THR A 143 2.95 -11.71 6.70
C THR A 143 2.44 -11.78 5.26
N ALA A 144 3.34 -11.91 4.27
CA ALA A 144 2.97 -12.09 2.87
C ALA A 144 2.12 -13.34 2.64
N LYS A 145 2.46 -14.45 3.31
CA LYS A 145 1.69 -15.70 3.27
C LYS A 145 0.27 -15.51 3.82
N GLN A 146 0.09 -14.71 4.87
CA GLN A 146 -1.23 -14.37 5.39
C GLN A 146 -2.04 -13.59 4.34
N VAL A 147 -1.45 -12.55 3.75
CA VAL A 147 -2.10 -11.74 2.71
C VAL A 147 -2.54 -12.61 1.53
N GLN A 148 -1.71 -13.53 1.07
CA GLN A 148 -2.05 -14.47 -0.01
C GLN A 148 -3.18 -15.44 0.36
N LYS A 149 -3.35 -15.76 1.65
CA LYS A 149 -4.34 -16.72 2.12
C LYS A 149 -5.70 -16.08 2.38
N THR A 150 -5.74 -14.87 2.95
CA THR A 150 -6.98 -14.24 3.43
C THR A 150 -7.36 -12.98 2.66
N GLY A 151 -6.45 -12.44 1.86
CA GLY A 151 -6.69 -11.27 1.01
C GLY A 151 -7.51 -11.60 -0.22
N VAL A 152 -8.40 -10.70 -0.62
CA VAL A 152 -9.07 -10.74 -1.92
C VAL A 152 -8.05 -10.56 -3.06
N PRO A 153 -8.31 -11.09 -4.27
CA PRO A 153 -7.37 -11.02 -5.40
C PRO A 153 -6.89 -9.61 -5.72
N GLU A 154 -7.77 -8.61 -5.58
CA GLU A 154 -7.47 -7.20 -5.81
C GLU A 154 -6.43 -6.68 -4.80
N LEU A 155 -6.56 -7.05 -3.53
CA LEU A 155 -5.62 -6.68 -2.48
C LEU A 155 -4.24 -7.29 -2.72
N VAL A 156 -4.20 -8.58 -3.11
CA VAL A 156 -2.96 -9.27 -3.43
C VAL A 156 -2.26 -8.59 -4.62
N LYS A 157 -3.02 -8.28 -5.68
CA LYS A 157 -2.52 -7.60 -6.88
C LYS A 157 -1.94 -6.23 -6.53
N ALA A 158 -2.61 -5.44 -5.70
CA ALA A 158 -2.13 -4.12 -5.26
C ALA A 158 -0.77 -4.20 -4.52
N VAL A 159 -0.52 -5.27 -3.76
CA VAL A 159 0.80 -5.49 -3.12
C VAL A 159 1.86 -5.92 -4.14
N GLU A 160 1.49 -6.78 -5.10
CA GLU A 160 2.39 -7.25 -6.15
C GLU A 160 2.81 -6.13 -7.11
N GLU A 161 1.95 -5.14 -7.34
CA GLU A 161 2.23 -3.93 -8.11
C GLU A 161 2.98 -2.87 -7.29
N GLY A 162 3.05 -3.05 -5.96
CA GLY A 162 3.75 -2.14 -5.05
C GLY A 162 2.92 -0.94 -4.61
N ALA A 163 1.62 -0.90 -4.92
CA ALA A 163 0.69 0.15 -4.50
C ALA A 163 0.41 0.11 -2.98
N VAL A 164 0.38 -1.10 -2.40
CA VAL A 164 0.14 -1.31 -0.96
C VAL A 164 1.29 -2.09 -0.33
N SER A 165 1.74 -1.69 0.86
CA SER A 165 2.77 -2.44 1.60
C SER A 165 2.20 -3.76 2.14
N VAL A 166 3.06 -4.77 2.27
CA VAL A 166 2.64 -6.09 2.80
C VAL A 166 2.12 -5.99 4.24
N SER A 167 2.62 -5.04 5.04
CA SER A 167 2.17 -4.80 6.41
C SER A 167 0.76 -4.18 6.45
N ALA A 168 0.49 -3.18 5.61
CA ALA A 168 -0.84 -2.58 5.50
C ALA A 168 -1.86 -3.58 4.95
N ALA A 169 -1.48 -4.33 3.91
CA ALA A 169 -2.33 -5.37 3.34
C ALA A 169 -2.67 -6.47 4.35
N ALA A 170 -1.76 -6.84 5.26
CA ALA A 170 -2.04 -7.82 6.30
C ALA A 170 -3.03 -7.33 7.37
N VAL A 171 -3.16 -6.02 7.57
CA VAL A 171 -4.21 -5.44 8.40
C VAL A 171 -5.54 -5.54 7.67
N ILE A 172 -5.58 -5.09 6.41
CA ILE A 172 -6.79 -5.11 5.57
C ILE A 172 -7.31 -6.55 5.39
N ALA A 173 -6.42 -7.52 5.21
CA ALA A 173 -6.77 -8.93 5.00
C ALA A 173 -7.41 -9.62 6.23
N LYS A 174 -7.58 -8.93 7.36
CA LYS A 174 -8.34 -9.40 8.53
C LYS A 174 -9.82 -9.01 8.47
N GLU A 175 -10.19 -8.06 7.62
CA GLU A 175 -11.55 -7.57 7.44
C GLU A 175 -12.35 -8.46 6.48
N THR A 176 -13.66 -8.20 6.36
CA THR A 176 -14.52 -8.94 5.44
C THR A 176 -14.16 -8.67 3.97
N PRO A 177 -14.43 -9.60 3.03
CA PRO A 177 -14.11 -9.42 1.62
C PRO A 177 -14.66 -8.12 1.00
N GLU A 178 -15.83 -7.66 1.46
CA GLU A 178 -16.47 -6.42 1.00
C GLU A 178 -15.63 -5.20 1.40
N VAL A 179 -15.17 -5.15 2.67
CA VAL A 179 -14.32 -4.08 3.18
C VAL A 179 -12.96 -4.12 2.48
N GLN A 180 -12.38 -5.30 2.27
CA GLN A 180 -11.11 -5.43 1.56
C GLN A 180 -11.20 -4.86 0.14
N ARG A 181 -12.26 -5.19 -0.62
CA ARG A 181 -12.46 -4.65 -1.97
C ARG A 181 -12.65 -3.14 -1.94
N TYR A 182 -13.45 -2.63 -1.01
CA TYR A 182 -13.70 -1.19 -0.88
C TYR A 182 -12.40 -0.41 -0.67
N VAL A 183 -11.56 -0.87 0.27
CA VAL A 183 -10.29 -0.22 0.63
C VAL A 183 -9.26 -0.25 -0.51
N VAL A 184 -9.31 -1.25 -1.39
CA VAL A 184 -8.35 -1.43 -2.49
C VAL A 184 -8.76 -0.69 -3.77
N THR A 185 -9.95 -0.09 -3.83
CA THR A 185 -10.38 0.61 -5.05
C THR A 185 -9.48 1.84 -5.38
N PRO A 186 -8.99 1.98 -6.63
CA PRO A 186 -8.02 3.02 -7.02
C PRO A 186 -8.46 4.46 -6.78
N SER A 187 -9.77 4.71 -6.64
CA SER A 187 -10.32 6.06 -6.44
C SER A 187 -9.89 6.70 -5.10
N GLN A 188 -9.23 5.98 -4.20
CA GLN A 188 -8.85 6.45 -2.87
C GLN A 188 -7.37 6.18 -2.49
N GLU A 189 -6.50 5.79 -3.42
CA GLU A 189 -5.07 5.49 -3.13
C GLU A 189 -4.35 6.61 -2.35
N LYS A 190 -4.63 7.86 -2.72
CA LYS A 190 -4.06 9.05 -2.06
C LYS A 190 -4.56 9.20 -0.62
N GLU A 191 -5.82 8.85 -0.38
CA GLU A 191 -6.46 8.94 0.92
C GLU A 191 -6.01 7.81 1.83
N LEU A 192 -5.89 6.58 1.32
CA LEU A 192 -5.47 5.41 2.10
C LEU A 192 -4.00 5.50 2.54
N SER A 193 -3.07 5.91 1.66
CA SER A 193 -1.67 6.08 2.07
C SER A 193 -1.51 7.20 3.10
N THR A 194 -2.32 8.25 2.99
CA THR A 194 -2.35 9.36 3.95
C THR A 194 -2.97 8.92 5.27
N ALA A 195 -4.06 8.13 5.23
CA ALA A 195 -4.72 7.58 6.41
C ALA A 195 -3.84 6.56 7.15
N LEU A 196 -3.11 5.70 6.43
CA LEU A 196 -2.16 4.75 7.02
C LEU A 196 -0.97 5.46 7.67
N LYS A 197 -0.40 6.49 7.02
CA LYS A 197 0.64 7.33 7.63
C LYS A 197 0.13 8.03 8.88
N ARG A 198 -1.10 8.54 8.87
CA ARG A 198 -1.73 9.14 10.05
C ARG A 198 -1.95 8.12 11.18
N LEU A 199 -2.36 6.90 10.86
CA LEU A 199 -2.55 5.82 11.83
C LEU A 199 -1.21 5.35 12.43
N GLU A 200 -0.16 5.20 11.61
CA GLU A 200 1.18 4.87 12.08
C GLU A 200 1.76 5.97 12.96
N ASN A 201 1.58 7.24 12.57
CA ASN A 201 1.99 8.38 13.38
C ASN A 201 1.20 8.45 14.70
N ALA A 202 -0.10 8.20 14.68
CA ALA A 202 -0.93 8.17 15.89
C ALA A 202 -0.51 7.03 16.83
N LYS A 203 -0.24 5.83 16.29
CA LYS A 203 0.28 4.71 17.08
C LYS A 203 1.68 4.95 17.63
N ALA A 204 2.54 5.64 16.88
CA ALA A 204 3.86 6.03 17.34
C ALA A 204 3.77 7.08 18.46
N GLN A 205 2.84 8.03 18.35
CA GLN A 205 2.55 9.02 19.38
C GLN A 205 1.96 8.38 20.64
N ASP A 206 1.06 7.41 20.50
CA ASP A 206 0.46 6.66 21.61
C ASP A 206 1.50 5.80 22.33
N ALA A 207 2.33 5.07 21.58
CA ALA A 207 3.46 4.30 22.14
C ALA A 207 4.56 5.20 22.75
N GLN A 208 4.64 6.47 22.34
CA GLN A 208 5.52 7.47 22.92
C GLN A 208 4.92 8.14 24.16
N ALA A 209 3.58 8.23 24.24
CA ALA A 209 2.84 8.63 25.44
C ALA A 209 2.91 7.55 26.54
N ASP A 210 2.88 6.27 26.16
CA ASP A 210 3.11 5.13 27.08
C ASP A 210 4.53 5.07 27.66
N LYS A 211 5.50 5.76 27.03
CA LYS A 211 6.87 5.90 27.54
C LYS A 211 7.05 7.11 28.47
N PHE A 212 6.01 7.93 28.66
CA PHE A 212 6.03 8.98 29.66
C PHE A 212 5.98 8.32 31.04
N VAL A 213 7.03 8.49 31.83
CA VAL A 213 7.04 8.08 33.23
C VAL A 213 5.83 8.74 33.90
N PRO A 214 4.97 7.99 34.62
CA PRO A 214 3.87 8.60 35.36
C PRO A 214 4.44 9.73 36.21
N VAL A 215 4.04 10.97 35.92
CA VAL A 215 4.32 12.08 36.82
C VAL A 215 3.68 11.69 38.15
N ASP A 216 4.43 11.79 39.24
CA ASP A 216 3.92 11.48 40.57
C ASP A 216 2.52 12.10 40.73
N PRO A 217 1.54 11.35 41.25
CA PRO A 217 0.19 11.86 41.37
C PRO A 217 0.23 13.20 42.10
N LEU A 218 -0.37 14.23 41.50
CA LEU A 218 -0.46 15.58 42.07
C LEU A 218 -0.81 15.47 43.55
N SER A 219 -0.08 16.19 44.39
CA SER A 219 -0.42 16.32 45.80
C SER A 219 -1.84 16.88 45.96
N GLU A 220 -2.48 16.62 47.10
CA GLU A 220 -3.84 17.15 47.35
C GLU A 220 -3.88 18.68 47.28
N ASP A 221 -2.78 19.35 47.65
CA ASP A 221 -2.65 20.81 47.53
C ASP A 221 -2.60 21.26 46.06
N GLU A 222 -1.84 20.56 45.20
CA GLU A 222 -1.80 20.85 43.76
C GLU A 222 -3.13 20.55 43.06
N LYS A 223 -3.86 19.53 43.52
CA LYS A 223 -5.21 19.24 43.02
C LYS A 223 -6.18 20.34 43.41
N ALA A 224 -6.14 20.81 44.66
CA ALA A 224 -6.98 21.89 45.17
C ALA A 224 -6.67 23.23 44.48
N GLU A 225 -5.40 23.56 44.28
CA GLU A 225 -4.95 24.75 43.54
C GLU A 225 -5.44 24.69 42.09
N ARG A 226 -5.30 23.52 41.43
CA ARG A 226 -5.73 23.32 40.04
C ARG A 226 -7.24 23.36 39.88
N GLU A 227 -8.00 22.85 40.84
CA GLU A 227 -9.46 22.96 40.87
C GLU A 227 -9.93 24.39 41.16
N ARG A 228 -9.19 25.14 41.99
CA ARG A 228 -9.42 26.56 42.23
C ARG A 228 -9.18 27.41 40.98
N ILE A 229 -8.10 27.16 40.24
CA ILE A 229 -7.70 27.95 39.05
C ILE A 229 -8.53 27.58 37.82
N PHE A 230 -8.69 26.28 37.55
CA PHE A 230 -9.29 25.82 36.29
C PHE A 230 -10.71 25.25 36.45
N GLY A 231 -11.24 25.22 37.68
CA GLY A 231 -12.55 24.67 37.98
C GLY A 231 -12.60 23.15 38.03
N THR A 232 -13.77 22.63 38.41
CA THR A 232 -14.03 21.19 38.50
C THR A 232 -13.86 20.51 37.12
N ARG A 233 -13.78 19.18 37.12
CA ARG A 233 -13.68 18.40 35.89
C ARG A 233 -14.86 18.64 34.95
N GLU A 234 -16.06 18.83 35.50
CA GLU A 234 -17.27 19.15 34.75
C GLU A 234 -17.16 20.53 34.08
N VAL A 235 -16.69 21.53 34.83
CA VAL A 235 -16.50 22.91 34.32
C VAL A 235 -15.48 22.93 33.19
N ARG A 236 -14.36 22.20 33.32
CA ARG A 236 -13.35 22.08 32.26
C ARG A 236 -13.87 21.36 31.01
N SER A 237 -14.64 20.29 31.19
CA SER A 237 -15.25 19.58 30.05
C SER A 237 -16.26 20.47 29.33
N PHE A 238 -17.03 21.27 30.08
CA PHE A 238 -17.96 22.24 29.51
C PHE A 238 -17.21 23.36 28.75
N LEU A 239 -16.18 23.96 29.34
CA LEU A 239 -15.36 24.99 28.70
C LEU A 239 -14.69 24.48 27.42
N SER A 240 -14.17 23.25 27.43
CA SER A 240 -13.61 22.63 26.22
C SER A 240 -14.66 22.47 25.12
N LYS A 241 -15.88 22.01 25.44
CA LYS A 241 -16.98 21.93 24.46
C LYS A 241 -17.35 23.31 23.93
N VAL A 242 -17.39 24.32 24.78
CA VAL A 242 -17.70 25.71 24.39
C VAL A 242 -16.62 26.26 23.46
N LEU A 243 -15.34 26.05 23.75
CA LEU A 243 -14.22 26.49 22.92
C LEU A 243 -14.24 25.78 21.55
N THR A 244 -14.36 24.45 21.52
CA THR A 244 -14.46 23.69 20.25
C THR A 244 -15.68 24.11 19.44
N THR A 245 -16.81 24.42 20.10
CA THR A 245 -18.00 24.93 19.40
C THR A 245 -17.74 26.34 18.86
N SER A 246 -17.09 27.22 19.62
CA SER A 246 -16.71 28.57 19.17
C SER A 246 -15.78 28.54 17.96
N GLU A 247 -14.79 27.64 17.93
CA GLU A 247 -13.88 27.47 16.79
C GLU A 247 -14.61 27.04 15.49
N LEU A 248 -15.73 26.33 15.62
CA LEU A 248 -16.54 25.88 14.48
C LEU A 248 -17.52 26.96 13.98
N VAL A 249 -17.94 27.90 14.83
CA VAL A 249 -18.91 28.96 14.48
C VAL A 249 -18.46 29.86 13.31
N PRO A 250 -17.18 30.28 13.20
CA PRO A 250 -16.67 31.02 12.04
C PRO A 250 -16.73 30.23 10.73
N THR A 251 -16.72 28.90 10.80
CA THR A 251 -16.77 28.02 9.61
C THR A 251 -18.19 27.73 9.13
N LEU A 252 -19.21 28.20 9.85
CA LEU A 252 -20.60 28.08 9.42
C LEU A 252 -20.87 28.98 8.19
N PRO A 253 -21.66 28.50 7.20
CA PRO A 253 -22.04 29.27 6.03
C PRO A 253 -22.68 30.61 6.42
N SER A 254 -22.60 31.60 5.53
CA SER A 254 -23.22 32.91 5.81
C SER A 254 -24.74 32.78 5.99
N PRO A 255 -25.37 33.63 6.82
CA PRO A 255 -26.83 33.63 7.00
C PRO A 255 -27.58 33.71 5.66
N GLU A 256 -27.06 34.49 4.70
CA GLU A 256 -27.61 34.63 3.34
C GLU A 256 -27.52 33.34 2.52
N GLU A 257 -26.47 32.54 2.70
CA GLU A 257 -26.33 31.23 2.04
C GLU A 257 -27.26 30.18 2.64
N LEU A 258 -27.43 30.20 3.97
CA LEU A 258 -28.33 29.30 4.67
C LEU A 258 -29.81 29.65 4.40
N ALA A 259 -30.16 30.93 4.35
CA ALA A 259 -31.51 31.42 4.05
C ALA A 259 -32.06 30.91 2.70
N ARG A 260 -31.21 30.81 1.67
CA ARG A 260 -31.60 30.27 0.34
C ARG A 260 -32.02 28.80 0.37
N SER A 261 -31.63 28.07 1.43
CA SER A 261 -31.89 26.63 1.56
C SER A 261 -33.10 26.29 2.44
N VAL A 262 -33.81 27.29 2.96
CA VAL A 262 -34.89 27.12 3.94
C VAL A 262 -36.13 27.95 3.55
N PRO A 263 -37.38 27.51 3.84
CA PRO A 263 -38.58 28.28 3.49
C PRO A 263 -38.59 29.69 4.09
N ALA A 264 -39.08 30.68 3.34
CA ALA A 264 -39.07 32.11 3.68
C ALA A 264 -39.64 32.45 5.07
N ALA A 265 -40.56 31.62 5.60
CA ALA A 265 -41.11 31.78 6.95
C ALA A 265 -40.09 31.56 8.09
N MET A 266 -38.96 30.90 7.82
CA MET A 266 -37.90 30.59 8.79
C MET A 266 -36.63 31.43 8.61
N GLU A 267 -36.58 32.26 7.57
CA GLU A 267 -35.40 33.06 7.19
C GLU A 267 -34.96 34.04 8.28
N ASN A 268 -35.92 34.75 8.88
CA ASN A 268 -35.62 35.70 9.96
C ASN A 268 -35.13 34.98 11.22
N ILE A 269 -35.74 33.84 11.56
CA ILE A 269 -35.38 33.05 12.76
C ILE A 269 -33.96 32.47 12.63
N ILE A 270 -33.60 31.97 11.45
CA ILE A 270 -32.27 31.40 11.20
C ILE A 270 -31.20 32.49 11.18
N THR A 271 -31.49 33.62 10.53
CA THR A 271 -30.58 34.77 10.48
C THR A 271 -30.28 35.32 11.87
N ASP A 272 -31.31 35.52 12.70
CA ASP A 272 -31.16 36.04 14.06
C ASP A 272 -30.37 35.09 14.96
N ASN A 273 -30.64 33.79 14.88
CA ASN A 273 -29.93 32.78 15.67
C ASN A 273 -28.46 32.64 15.27
N ILE A 274 -28.13 32.67 13.97
CA ILE A 274 -26.75 32.60 13.49
C ILE A 274 -25.98 33.86 13.90
N ASN A 275 -26.59 35.04 13.77
CA ASN A 275 -25.96 36.28 14.20
C ASN A 275 -25.72 36.30 15.71
N ALA A 276 -26.68 35.84 16.51
CA ALA A 276 -26.50 35.70 17.96
C ALA A 276 -25.34 34.74 18.31
N MET A 277 -25.24 33.59 17.65
CA MET A 277 -24.12 32.65 17.86
C MET A 277 -22.77 33.26 17.48
N ARG A 278 -22.70 34.05 16.40
CA ARG A 278 -21.48 34.74 15.98
C ARG A 278 -21.07 35.85 16.95
N GLU A 279 -22.00 36.61 17.50
CA GLU A 279 -21.70 37.62 18.53
C GLU A 279 -21.21 36.98 19.83
N VAL A 280 -21.79 35.85 20.25
CA VAL A 280 -21.29 35.08 21.40
C VAL A 280 -19.87 34.59 21.15
N SER A 281 -19.58 34.05 19.96
CA SER A 281 -18.23 33.62 19.57
C SER A 281 -17.21 34.77 19.62
N LYS A 282 -17.55 35.95 19.05
CA LYS A 282 -16.70 37.15 19.14
C LYS A 282 -16.43 37.60 20.57
N TRP A 283 -17.44 37.54 21.45
CA TRP A 283 -17.25 37.87 22.86
C TRP A 283 -16.27 36.90 23.53
N PHE A 284 -16.37 35.60 23.24
CA PHE A 284 -15.44 34.59 23.76
C PHE A 284 -14.00 34.81 23.28
N ASP A 285 -13.80 35.15 22.00
CA ASP A 285 -12.47 35.45 21.45
C ASP A 285 -11.86 36.70 22.10
N ALA A 286 -12.68 37.74 22.31
CA ALA A 286 -12.25 38.95 23.00
C ALA A 286 -11.91 38.67 24.48
N PHE A 287 -12.70 37.84 25.16
CA PHE A 287 -12.43 37.41 26.53
C PHE A 287 -11.12 36.61 26.61
N ALA A 288 -10.90 35.62 25.73
CA ALA A 288 -9.69 34.81 25.69
C ALA A 288 -8.43 35.67 25.44
N THR A 289 -8.53 36.64 24.52
CA THR A 289 -7.45 37.59 24.23
C THR A 289 -7.14 38.48 25.44
N ALA A 290 -8.16 39.02 26.10
CA ALA A 290 -7.99 39.86 27.29
C ALA A 290 -7.46 39.08 28.50
N TRP A 291 -7.78 37.79 28.60
CA TRP A 291 -7.28 36.89 29.63
C TRP A 291 -5.78 36.62 29.46
N GLN A 292 -5.34 36.32 28.23
CA GLN A 292 -3.91 36.10 27.93
C GLN A 292 -3.05 37.35 28.12
N ALA A 293 -3.61 38.55 28.01
CA ALA A 293 -2.89 39.81 28.21
C ALA A 293 -2.69 40.20 29.70
N LYS A 294 -3.25 39.44 30.64
CA LYS A 294 -3.12 39.68 32.10
C LYS A 294 -2.14 38.73 32.81
N GLU A 295 -1.56 37.77 32.11
CA GLU A 295 -0.35 37.02 32.52
C GLU A 295 0.91 37.77 32.08
#